data_AF-A0A356QHN7-F1
#
_entry.id   AF-A0A356QHN7-F1
#
_cell.length_a   1.000
_cell.length_b   1.000
_cell.length_c   1.000
_cell.angle_alpha   90.00
_cell.angle_beta   90.00
_cell.angle_gamma   90.00
#
_symmetry.space_group_name_H-M   'P 1'
#
loop_
_entity.id
_entity.type
_entity.pdbx_description
1 polymer ?
#
loop_
_entity_poly.entity_id
_entity_poly.type
_entity_poly.pdbx_seq_one_letter_code
_entity_poly.pdbx_strand_id
1 'polypeptide(L)'
;MGLSPSTLVFIVLGLTLVAFIWGRFRYDLVALAALLGSVMLGLVPADDAFAGFGHPAVITVAAVLVLSRGFERSGVVDVIANQVLKVGERLLLQLLVLVGTVVVLSGVMN
;
A
#
# COMPACT_ATOMS: atom_id res chain seq x y z
N MET A 1 -30.15 -22.75 5.98
CA MET A 1 -29.87 -21.48 5.27
C MET A 1 -28.51 -21.62 4.64
N GLY A 2 -28.49 -22.03 3.36
CA GLY A 2 -27.29 -22.47 2.65
C GLY A 2 -26.61 -21.32 1.90
N LEU A 3 -25.76 -20.58 2.59
CA LEU A 3 -24.76 -19.74 1.92
C LEU A 3 -23.47 -20.56 1.86
N SER A 4 -22.93 -20.75 0.67
CA SER A 4 -21.62 -21.38 0.53
C SER A 4 -20.56 -20.48 1.18
N PRO A 5 -19.45 -21.04 1.72
CA PRO A 5 -18.38 -20.25 2.31
C PRO A 5 -17.86 -19.16 1.36
N SER A 6 -17.84 -19.43 0.06
CA SER A 6 -17.46 -18.47 -0.97
C SER A 6 -18.40 -17.26 -1.04
N THR A 7 -19.72 -17.45 -0.90
CA THR A 7 -20.67 -16.32 -0.87
C THR A 7 -20.42 -15.40 0.31
N LEU A 8 -20.13 -15.95 1.49
CA LEU A 8 -19.80 -15.15 2.68
C LEU A 8 -18.52 -14.34 2.49
N VAL A 9 -17.48 -14.95 1.92
CA VAL A 9 -16.23 -14.24 1.59
C VAL A 9 -16.49 -13.07 0.63
N PHE A 10 -17.27 -13.29 -0.43
CA PHE A 10 -17.60 -12.22 -1.38
C PHE A 10 -18.44 -11.10 -0.74
N ILE A 11 -19.34 -11.43 0.18
CA ILE A 11 -20.12 -10.43 0.93
C ILE A 11 -19.17 -9.58 1.79
N VAL A 12 -18.28 -10.21 2.56
CA VAL A 12 -17.32 -9.50 3.41
C VAL A 12 -16.40 -8.62 2.56
N LEU A 13 -15.88 -9.15 1.46
CA LEU A 13 -15.04 -8.40 0.52
C LEU A 13 -15.80 -7.20 -0.07
N GLY A 14 -17.02 -7.41 -0.55
CA GLY A 14 -17.87 -6.37 -1.11
C GLY A 14 -18.17 -5.26 -0.11
N LEU A 15 -18.55 -5.62 1.13
CA LEU A 15 -18.79 -4.66 2.21
C LEU A 15 -17.51 -3.87 2.55
N THR A 16 -16.35 -4.54 2.60
CA THR A 16 -15.06 -3.90 2.89
C THR A 16 -14.69 -2.89 1.80
N LEU A 17 -14.85 -3.26 0.53
CA LEU A 17 -14.59 -2.37 -0.61
C LEU A 17 -15.53 -1.16 -0.61
N VAL A 18 -16.83 -1.36 -0.39
CA VAL A 18 -17.80 -0.26 -0.28
C VAL A 18 -17.43 0.66 0.88
N ALA A 19 -17.03 0.10 2.04
CA ALA A 19 -16.60 0.89 3.19
C ALA A 19 -15.32 1.70 2.92
N PHE A 20 -14.36 1.14 2.18
CA PHE A 20 -13.17 1.88 1.74
C PHE A 20 -13.52 3.03 0.79
N ILE A 21 -14.41 2.81 -0.17
CA ILE A 21 -14.82 3.86 -1.13
C ILE A 21 -15.62 4.96 -0.44
N TRP A 22 -16.47 4.62 0.53
CA TRP A 22 -17.32 5.59 1.24
C TRP A 22 -16.50 6.59 2.07
N GLY A 23 -15.26 6.25 2.46
CA GLY A 23 -14.30 7.15 3.10
C GLY A 23 -14.71 7.71 4.47
N ARG A 24 -15.89 7.36 5.00
CA ARG A 24 -16.41 7.89 6.29
C ARG A 24 -15.70 7.31 7.51
N PHE A 25 -15.12 6.13 7.38
CA PHE A 25 -14.37 5.47 8.44
C PHE A 25 -12.90 5.47 8.08
N ARG A 26 -12.04 5.52 9.11
CA ARG A 26 -10.61 5.30 8.93
C ARG A 26 -10.38 3.94 8.30
N TYR A 27 -9.55 3.89 7.26
CA TYR A 27 -9.22 2.66 6.52
C TYR A 27 -8.73 1.55 7.45
N ASP A 28 -7.91 1.89 8.45
CA ASP A 28 -7.42 0.92 9.46
C ASP A 28 -8.57 0.24 10.21
N LEU A 29 -9.59 1.00 10.59
CA LEU A 29 -10.75 0.49 11.33
C LEU A 29 -11.60 -0.43 10.46
N VAL A 30 -11.79 -0.08 9.19
CA VAL A 30 -12.51 -0.92 8.22
C VAL A 30 -11.77 -2.25 8.01
N ALA A 31 -10.45 -2.20 7.84
CA ALA A 31 -9.62 -3.40 7.66
C ALA A 31 -9.68 -4.33 8.90
N LEU A 32 -9.56 -3.77 10.10
CA LEU A 32 -9.66 -4.54 11.35
C LEU A 32 -11.06 -5.13 11.55
N ALA A 33 -12.12 -4.38 11.24
CA ALA A 33 -13.49 -4.89 11.32
C ALA A 33 -13.74 -6.02 10.32
N ALA A 34 -13.21 -5.92 9.09
CA ALA A 34 -13.30 -6.98 8.09
C ALA A 34 -12.55 -8.25 8.53
N LEU A 35 -11.37 -8.09 9.11
CA LEU A 35 -10.59 -9.21 9.66
C LEU A 35 -11.35 -9.90 10.81
N LEU A 36 -11.80 -9.13 11.81
CA LEU A 36 -12.58 -9.64 12.94
C LEU A 36 -13.86 -10.33 12.47
N GLY A 37 -14.60 -9.70 11.55
CA GLY A 37 -15.79 -10.29 10.94
C GLY A 37 -15.50 -11.62 10.25
N SER A 38 -14.38 -11.72 9.53
CA SER A 38 -13.96 -12.97 8.85
C SER A 38 -13.65 -14.10 9.83
N VAL A 39 -13.00 -13.78 10.97
CA VAL A 39 -12.72 -14.77 12.03
C VAL A 39 -14.00 -15.18 12.75
N MET A 40 -14.88 -14.23 13.10
CA MET A 40 -16.14 -14.52 13.80
C MET A 40 -17.11 -15.34 12.93
N LEU A 41 -17.08 -15.16 11.61
CA LEU A 41 -17.85 -15.96 10.65
C LEU A 41 -17.23 -17.35 10.39
N GLY A 42 -16.07 -17.66 10.99
CA GLY A 42 -15.36 -18.92 10.80
C GLY A 42 -14.73 -19.07 9.40
N LEU A 43 -14.57 -17.96 8.66
CA LEU A 43 -13.96 -17.98 7.33
C LEU A 43 -12.43 -18.08 7.41
N VAL A 44 -11.84 -17.60 8.50
CA VAL A 44 -10.41 -17.63 8.77
C VAL A 44 -10.19 -18.13 10.21
N PRO A 45 -9.34 -19.14 10.44
CA PRO A 45 -8.95 -19.56 11.78
C PRO A 45 -8.33 -18.41 12.57
N ALA A 46 -8.62 -18.31 13.88
CA ALA A 46 -8.11 -17.23 14.72
C ALA A 46 -6.57 -17.17 14.76
N ASP A 47 -5.92 -18.34 14.73
CA ASP A 47 -4.47 -18.46 14.71
C ASP A 47 -3.84 -17.89 13.42
N ASP A 48 -4.57 -17.94 12.30
CA ASP A 48 -4.13 -17.45 11.00
C ASP A 48 -4.59 -16.03 10.69
N ALA A 49 -5.39 -15.41 11.56
CA ALA A 49 -5.96 -14.08 11.33
C ALA A 49 -4.90 -13.01 11.02
N PHE A 50 -3.73 -13.11 11.63
CA PHE A 50 -2.62 -12.17 11.46
C PHE A 50 -1.54 -12.67 10.49
N ALA A 51 -1.70 -13.83 9.86
CA ALA A 51 -0.72 -14.38 8.92
C ALA A 51 -0.40 -13.43 7.76
N GLY A 52 -1.35 -12.57 7.38
CA GLY A 52 -1.15 -11.53 6.36
C GLY A 52 -0.10 -10.48 6.71
N PHE A 53 0.16 -10.19 7.99
CA PHE A 53 1.21 -9.24 8.40
C PHE A 53 2.62 -9.75 8.13
N GLY A 54 2.81 -11.07 8.12
CA GLY A 54 4.08 -11.71 7.76
C GLY A 54 4.28 -11.87 6.25
N HIS A 55 3.32 -11.45 5.42
CA HIS A 55 3.41 -11.61 3.98
C HIS A 55 4.54 -10.73 3.41
N PRO A 56 5.43 -11.26 2.54
CA PRO A 56 6.55 -10.49 1.99
C PRO A 56 6.15 -9.14 1.40
N ALA A 57 4.98 -9.05 0.74
CA ALA A 57 4.50 -7.77 0.19
C ALA A 57 4.26 -6.70 1.27
N VAL A 58 3.67 -7.06 2.42
CA VAL A 58 3.40 -6.14 3.53
C VAL A 58 4.72 -5.67 4.16
N ILE A 59 5.65 -6.61 4.36
CA ILE A 59 6.98 -6.32 4.91
C ILE A 59 7.75 -5.39 3.98
N THR A 60 7.71 -5.62 2.66
CA THR A 60 8.38 -4.75 1.67
C THR A 60 7.81 -3.34 1.72
N VAL A 61 6.49 -3.16 1.78
CA VAL A 61 5.88 -1.82 1.90
C VAL A 61 6.34 -1.14 3.18
N ALA A 62 6.36 -1.84 4.32
CA ALA A 62 6.85 -1.30 5.58
C ALA A 62 8.33 -0.88 5.50
N ALA A 63 9.19 -1.72 4.89
CA ALA A 63 10.59 -1.42 4.67
C ALA A 63 10.79 -0.20 3.76
N VAL A 64 10.04 -0.08 2.67
CA VAL A 64 10.08 1.06 1.76
C VAL A 64 9.66 2.35 2.47
N LEU A 65 8.63 2.31 3.33
CA LEU A 65 8.24 3.48 4.13
C LEU A 65 9.35 3.93 5.08
N VAL A 66 10.03 2.98 5.74
CA VAL A 66 11.17 3.28 6.62
C VAL A 66 12.35 3.85 5.82
N LEU A 67 12.67 3.24 4.67
CA LEU A 67 13.72 3.72 3.77
C LEU A 67 13.44 5.13 3.23
N SER A 68 12.21 5.42 2.82
CA SER A 68 11.78 6.75 2.37
C SER A 68 12.07 7.81 3.44
N ARG A 69 11.66 7.54 4.68
CA ARG A 69 11.94 8.42 5.82
C ARG A 69 13.43 8.55 6.10
N GLY A 70 14.20 7.47 5.94
CA GLY A 70 15.65 7.48 6.04
C GLY A 70 16.31 8.41 5.03
N PHE A 71 15.89 8.33 3.75
CA PHE A 71 16.42 9.17 2.67
C PHE A 71 16.03 10.64 2.78
N GLU A 72 14.80 10.92 3.22
CA GLU A 72 14.34 12.28 3.53
C GLU A 72 15.22 12.88 4.64
N ARG A 73 15.45 12.13 5.73
CA ARG A 73 16.24 12.63 6.86
C ARG A 73 17.73 12.77 6.56
N SER A 74 18.26 11.97 5.65
CA SER A 74 19.67 12.04 5.23
C SER A 74 19.95 13.11 4.18
N GLY A 75 18.93 13.82 3.68
CA GLY A 75 19.07 14.85 2.64
C GLY A 75 19.39 14.31 1.24
N VAL A 76 19.35 12.99 1.04
CA VAL A 76 19.62 12.37 -0.27
C VAL A 76 18.53 12.76 -1.26
N VAL A 77 17.27 12.82 -0.79
CA VAL A 77 16.14 13.29 -1.60
C VAL A 77 16.37 14.74 -2.06
N ASP A 78 16.88 15.61 -1.19
CA ASP A 78 17.16 17.01 -1.53
C ASP A 78 18.28 17.14 -2.57
N VAL A 79 19.33 16.31 -2.48
CA VAL A 79 20.41 16.30 -3.47
C VAL A 79 19.89 15.88 -4.85
N ILE A 80 19.08 14.80 -4.90
CA ILE A 80 18.48 14.32 -6.15
C ILE A 80 17.53 15.39 -6.72
N ALA A 81 16.65 15.96 -5.89
CA ALA A 81 15.72 17.00 -6.31
C ALA A 81 16.45 18.22 -6.90
N ASN A 82 17.49 18.71 -6.22
CA ASN A 82 18.30 19.83 -6.71
C ASN A 82 18.99 19.53 -8.04
N GLN A 83 19.43 18.28 -8.28
CA GLN A 83 20.01 17.90 -9.56
C GLN A 83 18.97 17.86 -10.69
N VAL A 84 17.75 17.40 -10.41
CA VAL A 84 16.64 17.40 -11.38
C VAL A 84 16.22 18.83 -11.74
N LEU A 85 16.18 19.74 -10.75
CA LEU A 85 15.79 21.14 -10.98
C LEU A 85 16.80 21.94 -11.81
N LYS A 86 18.09 21.55 -11.83
CA LYS A 86 19.13 22.19 -12.64
C LYS A 86 18.95 22.04 -14.15
N VAL A 87 18.05 21.17 -14.61
CA VAL A 87 17.78 20.92 -16.04
C VAL A 87 17.00 22.08 -16.69
N GLY A 88 16.52 23.04 -15.89
CA GLY A 88 15.86 24.27 -16.34
C GLY A 88 14.35 24.24 -16.10
N GLU A 89 13.65 25.33 -16.45
CA GLU A 89 12.21 25.53 -16.15
C GLU A 89 11.24 24.93 -17.18
N ARG A 90 11.77 24.27 -18.23
CA ARG A 90 10.91 23.65 -19.24
C ARG A 90 10.23 22.42 -18.65
N LEU A 91 8.93 22.53 -18.38
CA LEU A 91 8.08 21.47 -17.82
C LEU A 91 8.32 20.09 -18.45
N LEU A 92 8.39 20.02 -19.79
CA LEU A 92 8.61 18.76 -20.51
C LEU A 92 9.97 18.10 -20.16
N LEU A 93 11.04 18.88 -19.98
CA LEU A 93 12.35 18.34 -19.60
C LEU A 93 12.36 17.87 -18.14
N GLN A 94 11.73 18.61 -17.23
CA GLN A 94 11.60 18.18 -15.83
C GLN A 94 10.80 16.88 -15.71
N LEU A 95 9.69 16.78 -16.43
CA LEU A 95 8.86 15.56 -16.47
C LEU A 95 9.64 14.37 -17.03
N LEU A 96 10.39 14.58 -18.11
CA LEU A 96 11.20 13.52 -18.73
C LEU A 96 12.29 13.03 -17.78
N VAL A 97 13.00 13.94 -17.10
CA VAL A 97 14.05 13.59 -16.13
C VAL A 97 13.47 12.90 -14.90
N LEU A 98 12.34 13.38 -14.37
CA LEU A 98 11.66 12.76 -13.23
C LEU A 98 11.20 11.34 -13.57
N VAL A 99 10.48 11.17 -14.69
CA VAL A 99 10.02 9.86 -15.16
C VAL A 99 11.21 8.94 -15.45
N GLY A 100 12.27 9.45 -16.10
CA GLY A 100 13.48 8.67 -16.35
C GLY A 100 14.16 8.19 -15.07
N THR A 101 14.23 9.05 -14.05
CA THR A 101 14.79 8.70 -12.73
C THR A 101 13.92 7.63 -12.05
N VAL A 102 12.59 7.79 -12.09
CA VAL A 102 11.65 6.79 -11.54
C VAL A 102 11.77 5.46 -12.27
N VAL A 103 11.87 5.44 -13.60
CA VAL A 103 12.00 4.20 -14.39
C VAL A 103 13.30 3.47 -14.05
N VAL A 104 14.43 4.18 -13.96
CA VAL A 104 15.72 3.58 -13.62
C VAL A 104 15.70 3.02 -12.20
N LEU A 105 15.17 3.76 -11.23
CA LEU A 105 15.09 3.31 -9.83
C LEU A 105 14.06 2.19 -9.63
N SER A 106 12.91 2.26 -10.28
CA SER A 106 11.87 1.23 -10.21
C SER A 106 12.30 -0.08 -10.85
N GLY A 107 13.12 -0.02 -11.92
CA GLY A 107 13.70 -1.21 -12.54
C GLY A 107 14.68 -1.97 -11.64
N VAL A 108 15.20 -1.35 -10.58
CA VAL A 108 16.03 -2.03 -9.56
C VAL A 108 15.17 -2.71 -8.49
N MET A 109 13.92 -2.27 -8.31
CA MET A 109 13.02 -2.77 -7.26
C MET A 109 12.15 -3.96 -7.72
N ASN A 110 11.99 -4.17 -9.03
CA ASN A 110 11.23 -5.27 -9.64
C ASN A 110 12.12 -6.43 -10.04
#